data_AF-A0A5C6B6U8-F1
#
_entry.id   AF-A0A5C6B6U8-F1
#
_cell.length_a   1.000
_cell.length_b   1.000
_cell.length_c   1.000
_cell.angle_alpha   90.00
_cell.angle_beta   90.00
_cell.angle_gamma   90.00
#
_symmetry.space_group_name_H-M   'P 1'
#
loop_
_entity.id
_entity.type
_entity.pdbx_description
1 polymer ?
#
loop_
_entity_poly.entity_id
_entity_poly.type
_entity_poly.pdbx_seq_one_letter_code
_entity_poly.pdbx_strand_id
1 'polypeptide(L)'
;MTGHPRLNDKDTEELPRELLELGRQIANLPSEYQADMGRVYDQVVDSARRRRRILSLVQEALSQLRLDIKYLMFDLQVTRDERDALRQDSSED
;
A
#
# COMPACT_ATOMS: atom_id res chain seq x y z
N MET A 1 -6.10 19.07 12.89
CA MET A 1 -5.98 18.13 11.74
C MET A 1 -4.77 17.25 12.00
N THR A 2 -4.98 16.09 12.61
CA THR A 2 -3.92 15.15 12.98
C THR A 2 -3.50 14.35 11.75
N GLY A 3 -2.26 14.55 11.31
CA GLY A 3 -1.64 13.77 10.24
C GLY A 3 -1.65 12.30 10.59
N HIS A 4 -2.41 11.52 9.84
CA HIS A 4 -2.36 10.06 9.97
C HIS A 4 -0.96 9.62 9.54
N PRO A 5 -0.29 8.74 10.32
CA PRO A 5 1.03 8.27 9.97
C PRO A 5 0.91 7.59 8.60
N ARG A 6 1.55 8.20 7.59
CA ARG A 6 1.72 7.54 6.30
C ARG A 6 2.51 6.29 6.60
N LEU A 7 1.94 5.12 6.27
CA LEU A 7 2.73 3.90 6.17
C LEU A 7 3.99 4.25 5.39
N ASN A 8 5.12 4.05 6.05
CA ASN A 8 6.40 4.61 5.72
C ASN A 8 6.77 4.19 4.28
N ASP A 9 6.67 5.12 3.33
CA ASP A 9 6.89 4.87 1.90
C ASP A 9 8.33 4.35 1.61
N LYS A 10 9.24 4.61 2.55
CA LYS A 10 10.66 4.23 2.47
C LYS A 10 10.91 2.73 2.59
N ASP A 11 9.99 1.95 3.17
CA ASP A 11 10.18 0.49 3.33
C ASP A 11 9.83 -0.28 2.03
N THR A 12 9.21 0.40 1.05
CA THR A 12 8.79 -0.20 -0.22
C THR A 12 9.96 -0.51 -1.15
N GLU A 13 11.15 0.02 -0.92
CA GLU A 13 12.36 -0.27 -1.72
C GLU A 13 13.37 -1.18 -1.01
N GLU A 14 13.29 -1.32 0.30
CA GLU A 14 14.30 -2.02 1.09
C GLU A 14 14.13 -3.55 1.02
N LEU A 15 15.11 -4.25 0.45
CA LEU A 15 15.07 -5.73 0.38
C LEU A 15 14.99 -6.35 1.79
N PRO A 16 14.25 -7.47 1.96
CA PRO A 16 14.26 -8.23 3.21
C PRO A 16 15.69 -8.53 3.66
N ARG A 17 15.94 -8.43 4.96
CA ARG A 17 17.27 -8.61 5.55
C ARG A 17 17.87 -9.97 5.19
N GLU A 18 17.03 -10.99 5.09
CA GLU A 18 17.42 -12.35 4.73
C GLU A 18 17.96 -12.42 3.30
N LEU A 19 17.35 -11.70 2.35
CA LEU A 19 17.85 -11.64 0.98
C LEU A 19 19.18 -10.89 0.91
N LEU A 20 19.33 -9.77 1.64
CA LEU A 20 20.59 -9.05 1.73
C LEU A 20 21.72 -9.90 2.33
N GLU A 21 21.42 -10.69 3.36
CA GLU A 21 22.37 -11.61 3.96
C GLU A 21 22.74 -12.75 3.02
N LEU A 22 21.76 -13.33 2.32
CA LEU A 22 22.00 -14.35 1.30
C LEU A 22 22.88 -13.82 0.16
N GLY A 23 22.63 -12.61 -0.33
CA GLY A 23 23.47 -11.98 -1.35
C GLY A 23 24.92 -11.80 -0.90
N ARG A 24 25.15 -11.43 0.37
CA ARG A 24 26.50 -11.36 0.95
C ARG A 24 27.17 -12.72 1.03
N GLN A 25 26.43 -13.78 1.37
CA GLN A 25 26.98 -15.14 1.40
C GLN A 25 27.34 -15.63 -0.01
N ILE A 26 26.49 -15.40 -1.01
CA ILE A 26 26.76 -15.73 -2.42
C ILE A 26 27.99 -14.97 -2.92
N ALA A 27 28.18 -13.72 -2.50
CA ALA A 27 29.34 -12.91 -2.89
C ALA A 27 30.69 -13.45 -2.37
N ASN A 28 30.68 -14.29 -1.32
CA ASN A 28 31.88 -14.91 -0.77
C ASN A 28 32.19 -16.29 -1.37
N LEU A 29 31.37 -16.78 -2.30
CA LEU A 29 31.60 -18.06 -2.97
C LEU A 29 32.68 -17.96 -4.05
N PRO A 30 33.37 -19.06 -4.39
CA PRO A 30 34.22 -19.15 -5.57
C PRO A 30 33.43 -18.80 -6.86
N SER A 31 34.12 -18.24 -7.85
CA SER A 31 33.50 -17.63 -9.05
C SER A 31 32.58 -18.57 -9.84
N GLU A 32 32.89 -19.86 -9.89
CA GLU A 32 32.05 -20.87 -10.54
C GLU A 32 30.65 -20.96 -9.91
N TYR A 33 30.58 -21.05 -8.58
CA TYR A 33 29.31 -21.14 -7.85
C TYR A 33 28.58 -19.80 -7.79
N GLN A 34 29.34 -18.70 -7.77
CA GLN A 34 28.78 -17.35 -7.73
C GLN A 34 27.99 -17.01 -9.01
N ALA A 35 28.47 -17.42 -10.18
CA ALA A 35 27.78 -17.16 -11.45
C ALA A 35 26.42 -17.88 -11.53
N ASP A 36 26.41 -19.17 -11.15
CA ASP A 36 25.20 -20.00 -11.19
C ASP A 36 24.17 -19.56 -10.14
N MET A 37 24.60 -19.32 -8.89
CA MET A 37 23.71 -18.88 -7.83
C MET A 37 23.30 -17.40 -7.97
N GLY A 38 24.19 -16.54 -8.46
CA GLY A 38 23.94 -15.11 -8.63
C GLY A 38 22.74 -14.86 -9.55
N ARG A 39 22.67 -15.55 -10.68
CA ARG A 39 21.55 -15.43 -11.61
C ARG A 39 20.20 -15.78 -10.96
N VAL A 40 20.13 -16.89 -10.23
CA VAL A 40 18.89 -17.32 -9.57
C VAL A 40 18.52 -16.37 -8.43
N TYR A 41 19.51 -15.91 -7.68
CA TYR A 41 19.33 -14.93 -6.62
C TYR A 41 18.77 -13.60 -7.15
N ASP A 42 19.30 -13.09 -8.25
CA ASP A 42 18.80 -11.87 -8.89
C ASP A 42 17.33 -11.99 -9.29
N GLN A 43 16.94 -13.14 -9.86
CA GLN A 43 15.53 -13.42 -10.19
C GLN A 43 14.62 -13.41 -8.95
N VAL A 44 15.09 -13.95 -7.83
CA VAL A 44 14.34 -13.95 -6.56
C VAL A 44 14.22 -12.54 -6.00
N VAL A 45 15.31 -11.75 -6.03
CA VAL A 45 15.34 -10.34 -5.63
C VAL A 45 14.34 -9.52 -6.44
N ASP A 46 14.34 -9.67 -7.77
CA ASP A 46 13.42 -8.98 -8.66
C ASP A 46 11.96 -9.39 -8.40
N SER A 47 11.73 -10.68 -8.19
CA SER A 47 10.41 -11.22 -7.87
C SER A 47 9.89 -10.72 -6.51
N ALA A 48 10.77 -10.54 -5.53
CA ALA A 48 10.43 -10.00 -4.22
C ALA A 48 10.11 -8.49 -4.32
N ARG A 49 10.94 -7.71 -5.03
CA ARG A 49 10.71 -6.29 -5.29
C ARG A 49 9.39 -6.05 -6.02
N ARG A 50 9.12 -6.82 -7.07
CA ARG A 50 7.86 -6.73 -7.84
C ARG A 50 6.65 -7.00 -6.96
N ARG A 51 6.67 -8.08 -6.15
CA ARG A 51 5.56 -8.40 -5.24
C ARG A 51 5.30 -7.27 -4.24
N ARG A 52 6.36 -6.71 -3.66
CA ARG A 52 6.20 -5.60 -2.71
C ARG A 52 5.63 -4.35 -3.39
N ARG A 53 6.09 -4.00 -4.59
CA ARG A 53 5.51 -2.89 -5.37
C ARG A 53 4.02 -3.07 -5.64
N ILE A 54 3.60 -4.30 -6.00
CA ILE A 54 2.18 -4.62 -6.20
C ILE A 54 1.41 -4.42 -4.89
N LEU A 55 1.93 -4.94 -3.77
CA LEU A 55 1.28 -4.78 -2.46
C LEU A 55 1.15 -3.31 -2.05
N SER A 56 2.18 -2.49 -2.25
CA SER A 56 2.10 -1.06 -1.94
C SER A 56 1.05 -0.35 -2.79
N LEU A 57 1.00 -0.60 -4.11
CA LEU A 57 -0.04 -0.05 -4.98
C LEU A 57 -1.45 -0.47 -4.55
N VAL A 58 -1.62 -1.73 -4.15
CA VAL A 58 -2.91 -2.21 -3.62
C VAL A 58 -3.26 -1.52 -2.30
N GLN A 59 -2.30 -1.35 -1.39
CA GLN A 59 -2.49 -0.66 -0.11
C GLN A 59 -2.85 0.81 -0.31
N GLU A 60 -2.22 1.49 -1.27
CA GLU A 60 -2.54 2.87 -1.68
C GLU A 60 -3.98 2.95 -2.22
N ALA A 61 -4.34 2.08 -3.15
CA ALA A 61 -5.69 2.04 -3.73
C ALA A 61 -6.77 1.76 -2.68
N LEU A 62 -6.54 0.83 -1.75
CA LEU A 62 -7.45 0.55 -0.64
C LEU A 62 -7.55 1.73 0.33
N SER A 63 -6.44 2.42 0.58
CA SER A 63 -6.42 3.61 1.44
C SER A 63 -7.22 4.74 0.83
N GLN A 64 -7.09 4.95 -0.49
CA GLN A 64 -7.88 5.91 -1.24
C GLN A 64 -9.36 5.54 -1.21
N LEU A 65 -9.71 4.30 -1.55
CA LEU A 65 -11.11 3.83 -1.53
C LEU A 65 -11.76 4.02 -0.15
N ARG A 66 -11.01 3.74 0.92
CA ARG A 66 -11.50 3.95 2.29
C ARG A 66 -11.80 5.42 2.57
N LEU A 67 -11.02 6.34 2.01
CA LEU A 67 -11.28 7.77 2.11
C LEU A 67 -12.52 8.17 1.30
N ASP A 68 -12.64 7.66 0.07
CA ASP A 68 -13.78 7.93 -0.81
C ASP A 68 -15.10 7.47 -0.17
N ILE A 69 -15.11 6.31 0.49
CA ILE A 69 -16.27 5.82 1.26
C ILE A 69 -16.63 6.79 2.40
N LYS A 70 -15.64 7.34 3.11
CA LYS A 70 -15.92 8.32 4.18
C LYS A 70 -16.57 9.59 3.63
N TYR A 71 -16.11 10.08 2.48
CA TYR A 71 -16.74 11.23 1.83
C TYR A 71 -18.15 10.93 1.35
N LEU A 72 -18.36 9.79 0.69
CA LEU A 72 -19.69 9.39 0.24
C LEU A 72 -20.69 9.30 1.40
N MET A 73 -20.27 8.73 2.53
CA MET A 73 -21.12 8.63 3.72
C MET A 73 -21.44 10.00 4.33
N PHE A 74 -20.49 10.93 4.29
CA PHE A 74 -20.69 12.30 4.75
C PHE A 74 -21.70 13.03 3.85
N ASP A 75 -21.51 13.01 2.53
CA ASP A 75 -22.41 13.66 1.58
C ASP A 75 -23.83 13.08 1.66
N LEU A 76 -23.95 11.76 1.86
CA LEU A 76 -25.23 11.09 2.06
C LEU A 76 -25.94 11.56 3.33
N GLN A 77 -25.19 11.76 4.42
CA GLN A 77 -25.76 12.26 5.67
C GLN A 77 -26.28 13.68 5.50
N VAL A 78 -25.48 14.58 4.90
CA VAL A 78 -25.91 15.96 4.61
C VAL A 78 -27.18 15.97 3.76
N THR A 79 -27.22 15.18 2.69
CA THR A 79 -28.40 15.10 1.81
C THR A 79 -29.64 14.58 2.55
N ARG A 80 -29.47 13.66 3.50
CA ARG A 80 -30.58 13.15 4.32
C ARG A 80 -31.11 14.21 5.27
N ASP A 81 -30.21 14.91 5.95
CA ASP A 81 -30.55 15.96 6.90
C ASP A 81 -31.27 17.13 6.20
N GLU A 82 -30.77 17.55 5.02
CA GLU A 82 -31.43 18.57 4.19
C GLU A 82 -32.83 18.16 3.76
N ARG A 83 -33.00 16.91 3.30
CA ARG A 83 -34.32 16.37 2.92
C ARG A 83 -35.28 16.36 4.10
N ASP A 84 -34.79 15.96 5.28
CA ASP A 84 -35.62 15.82 6.46
C ASP A 84 -36.06 17.19 7.00
N ALA A 85 -35.19 18.20 6.93
CA ALA A 85 -35.55 19.60 7.20
C ALA A 85 -36.65 20.11 6.27
N LEU A 86 -36.51 19.90 4.94
CA LEU A 86 -37.51 20.31 3.97
C LEU A 86 -38.88 19.66 4.18
N ARG A 87 -38.91 18.41 4.66
CA ARG A 87 -40.16 17.70 4.97
C ARG A 87 -40.85 18.23 6.22
N GLN A 88 -40.09 18.64 7.23
CA GLN A 88 -40.64 19.28 8.42
C GLN A 88 -41.30 20.61 8.08
N ASP A 89 -40.60 21.49 7.35
CA ASP A 89 -41.12 22.80 6.93
C ASP A 89 -42.44 22.67 6.14
N SER A 90 -42.51 21.72 5.20
CA SER A 90 -43.74 21.50 4.39
C SER A 90 -44.94 20.92 5.15
N SER A 91 -44.75 20.47 6.39
CA SER A 91 -45.80 19.90 7.24
C SER A 91 -46.34 20.87 8.30
N GLU A 92 -45.69 22.03 8.44
CA GLU A 92 -46.09 23.11 9.35
C GLU A 92 -46.96 24.19 8.64
N ASP A 93 -47.12 24.11 7.31
CA ASP A 93 -48.09 24.86 6.47
C ASP A 93 -49.37 24.05 6.20
#